data_AF-R5KME7-F1
#
_entry.id   AF-R5KME7-F1
#
_cell.length_a   1.000
_cell.length_b   1.000
_cell.length_c   1.000
_cell.angle_alpha   90.00
_cell.angle_beta   90.00
_cell.angle_gamma   90.00
#
_symmetry.space_group_name_H-M   'P 1'
#
loop_
_entity.id
_entity.type
_entity.pdbx_description
1 polymer ?
#
loop_
_entity_poly.entity_id
_entity_poly.type
_entity_poly.pdbx_seq_one_letter_code
_entity_poly.pdbx_strand_id
1 'polypeptide(L)'
;MKRKIAFTLAEVLVTLGIIGVVSAMTVPSLMQNYQRQSYVTQLHKVYNEVQQAAVAQMNSKNAINLIEAGINSQTAANNFIKDNFKVVQTCTNTLTPCFAASYKMLSGSALSGHGADKTSYVLASGAAVRPGYYYGTTYGSVINLLIDINGPKGPNIVGRDLFNVGLYPNGMLDEIEYGTVYSAPLTKEQRDGIYTRKCNVAGSAAMGCFGKILNDGWEMNY
;
A
#
# COMPACT_ATOMS: atom_id res chain seq x y z
N MET A 1 -63.76 -6.27 -21.50
CA MET A 1 -62.70 -5.57 -22.26
C MET A 1 -61.53 -5.32 -21.31
N LYS A 2 -60.38 -5.98 -21.49
CA LYS A 2 -59.19 -5.76 -20.63
C LYS A 2 -58.49 -4.48 -21.09
N ARG A 3 -58.48 -3.42 -20.26
CA ARG A 3 -57.66 -2.23 -20.48
C ARG A 3 -56.18 -2.64 -20.39
N LYS A 4 -55.43 -2.44 -21.47
CA LYS A 4 -53.96 -2.55 -21.45
C LYS A 4 -53.41 -1.16 -21.14
N ILE A 5 -52.72 -1.04 -20.01
CA ILE A 5 -52.01 0.18 -19.61
C ILE A 5 -50.62 0.09 -20.23
N ALA A 6 -50.20 1.11 -20.97
CA ALA A 6 -48.88 1.20 -21.58
C ALA A 6 -48.30 2.58 -21.31
N PHE A 7 -46.99 2.66 -21.11
CA PHE A 7 -46.28 3.93 -20.97
C PHE A 7 -46.20 4.64 -22.31
N THR A 8 -46.34 5.96 -22.29
CA THR A 8 -46.07 6.81 -23.44
C THR A 8 -44.57 6.90 -23.71
N LEU A 9 -44.20 7.15 -24.97
CA LEU A 9 -42.80 7.38 -25.33
C LEU A 9 -42.18 8.54 -24.52
N ALA A 10 -42.96 9.59 -24.25
CA ALA A 10 -42.51 10.73 -23.45
C ALA A 10 -42.20 10.34 -22.00
N GLU A 11 -43.05 9.53 -21.35
CA GLU A 11 -42.80 9.02 -19.99
C GLU A 11 -41.52 8.17 -19.93
N VAL A 12 -41.29 7.32 -20.93
CA VAL A 12 -40.07 6.50 -21.01
C VAL A 12 -38.83 7.38 -21.26
N LEU A 13 -38.91 8.39 -22.12
CA LEU A 13 -37.78 9.27 -22.41
C LEU A 13 -37.40 10.16 -21.22
N VAL A 14 -38.39 10.69 -20.49
CA VAL A 14 -38.14 11.49 -19.28
C VAL A 14 -37.51 10.64 -18.19
N THR A 15 -38.02 9.42 -17.96
CA THR A 15 -37.46 8.51 -16.94
C THR A 15 -36.04 8.07 -17.28
N LEU A 16 -35.76 7.69 -18.54
CA LEU A 16 -34.39 7.40 -18.99
C LEU A 16 -33.46 8.61 -18.90
N GLY A 17 -33.96 9.82 -19.19
CA GLY A 17 -33.22 11.07 -19.03
C GLY A 17 -32.82 11.33 -17.58
N ILE A 18 -33.76 11.18 -16.64
CA ILE A 18 -33.52 11.33 -15.20
C ILE A 18 -32.51 10.29 -14.71
N ILE A 19 -32.71 9.01 -15.04
CA ILE A 19 -31.79 7.93 -14.66
C ILE A 19 -30.40 8.18 -15.26
N GLY A 20 -30.31 8.61 -16.52
CA GLY A 20 -29.05 8.91 -17.18
C GLY A 20 -28.24 10.01 -16.48
N VAL A 21 -28.89 11.12 -16.10
CA VAL A 21 -28.24 12.21 -15.36
C VAL A 21 -27.78 11.74 -13.98
N VAL A 22 -28.65 11.05 -13.23
CA VAL A 22 -28.31 10.57 -11.89
C VAL A 22 -27.18 9.55 -11.94
N SER A 23 -27.21 8.60 -12.88
CA SER A 23 -26.13 7.62 -13.07
C SER A 23 -24.81 8.28 -13.45
N ALA A 24 -24.84 9.28 -14.33
CA ALA A 24 -23.63 10.02 -14.72
C ALA A 24 -22.96 10.74 -13.53
N MET A 25 -23.75 11.23 -12.57
CA MET A 25 -23.24 11.90 -11.37
C MET A 25 -22.82 10.95 -10.25
N THR A 26 -23.46 9.78 -10.13
CA THR A 26 -23.28 8.89 -8.98
C THR A 26 -22.32 7.73 -9.23
N VAL A 27 -22.30 7.17 -10.44
CA VAL A 27 -21.48 5.99 -10.76
C VAL A 27 -19.97 6.26 -10.63
N PRO A 28 -19.43 7.39 -11.13
CA PRO A 28 -18.00 7.68 -10.98
C PRO A 28 -17.56 7.80 -9.53
N SER A 29 -18.33 8.53 -8.70
CA SER A 29 -18.02 8.72 -7.28
C SER A 29 -18.13 7.42 -6.49
N LEU A 30 -19.16 6.61 -6.75
CA LEU A 30 -19.32 5.30 -6.12
C LEU A 30 -18.16 4.37 -6.48
N MET A 31 -17.79 4.32 -7.76
CA MET A 31 -16.68 3.48 -8.24
C MET A 31 -15.36 3.90 -7.60
N GLN A 32 -15.07 5.21 -7.54
CA GLN A 32 -13.86 5.71 -6.90
C GLN A 32 -13.80 5.37 -5.40
N ASN A 33 -14.91 5.52 -4.68
CA ASN A 33 -14.97 5.19 -3.25
C ASN A 33 -14.82 3.69 -3.01
N TYR A 34 -15.48 2.86 -3.83
CA TYR A 34 -15.31 1.41 -3.77
C TYR A 34 -13.86 0.98 -4.04
N GLN A 35 -13.21 1.56 -5.05
CA GLN A 35 -11.81 1.27 -5.35
C GLN A 35 -10.89 1.62 -4.17
N ARG A 36 -11.06 2.80 -3.55
CA ARG A 36 -10.32 3.19 -2.35
C ARG A 36 -10.50 2.18 -1.22
N GLN A 37 -11.74 1.77 -0.93
CA GLN A 37 -12.01 0.79 0.12
C GLN A 37 -11.38 -0.57 -0.19
N SER A 38 -11.47 -1.04 -1.44
CA SER A 38 -10.84 -2.28 -1.87
C SER A 38 -9.32 -2.21 -1.68
N TYR A 39 -8.70 -1.07 -2.00
CA TYR A 39 -7.26 -0.87 -1.85
C TYR A 39 -6.82 -0.86 -0.40
N VAL A 40 -7.50 -0.11 0.46
CA VAL A 40 -7.16 -0.10 1.89
C VAL A 40 -7.37 -1.47 2.52
N THR A 41 -8.41 -2.20 2.13
CA THR A 41 -8.66 -3.56 2.61
C THR A 41 -7.50 -4.50 2.26
N GLN A 42 -7.02 -4.43 1.02
CA GLN A 42 -5.89 -5.24 0.57
C GLN A 42 -4.59 -4.85 1.29
N LEU A 43 -4.33 -3.55 1.47
CA LEU A 43 -3.18 -3.07 2.24
C LEU A 43 -3.24 -3.56 3.69
N HIS A 44 -4.41 -3.47 4.33
CA HIS A 44 -4.62 -3.90 5.71
C HIS A 44 -4.41 -5.41 5.87
N LYS A 45 -4.81 -6.20 4.86
CA LYS A 45 -4.50 -7.63 4.83
C LYS A 45 -2.99 -7.87 4.83
N VAL A 46 -2.24 -7.26 3.91
CA VAL A 46 -0.78 -7.43 3.85
C VAL A 46 -0.11 -6.95 5.15
N TYR A 47 -0.57 -5.82 5.70
CA TYR A 47 -0.12 -5.32 7.01
C TYR A 47 -0.29 -6.38 8.10
N ASN A 48 -1.48 -6.98 8.22
CA ASN A 48 -1.77 -7.98 9.24
C ASN A 48 -0.94 -9.26 9.05
N GLU A 49 -0.77 -9.73 7.81
CA GLU A 49 0.07 -10.88 7.50
C GLU A 49 1.55 -10.64 7.89
N VAL A 50 2.08 -9.44 7.60
CA VAL A 50 3.44 -9.05 7.98
C VAL A 50 3.61 -8.90 9.49
N GLN A 51 2.64 -8.31 10.20
CA GLN A 51 2.67 -8.24 11.67
C GLN A 51 2.69 -9.63 12.29
N GLN A 52 1.85 -10.55 11.81
CA GLN A 52 1.82 -11.93 12.28
C GLN A 52 3.15 -12.64 12.01
N ALA A 53 3.73 -12.46 10.82
CA ALA A 53 5.03 -13.00 10.46
C ALA A 53 6.16 -12.46 11.36
N ALA A 54 6.14 -11.16 11.68
CA ALA A 54 7.13 -10.55 12.55
C ALA A 54 7.08 -11.14 13.97
N VAL A 55 5.89 -11.26 14.54
CA VAL A 55 5.70 -11.88 15.87
C VAL A 55 6.11 -13.35 15.85
N ALA A 56 5.71 -14.11 14.82
CA ALA A 56 6.09 -15.52 14.67
C ALA A 56 7.61 -15.69 14.58
N GLN A 57 8.29 -14.82 13.83
CA GLN A 57 9.75 -14.84 13.69
C GLN A 57 10.45 -14.62 15.04
N MET A 58 10.06 -13.59 15.80
CA MET A 58 10.63 -13.32 17.12
C MET A 58 10.42 -14.49 18.09
N ASN A 59 9.20 -15.04 18.12
CA ASN A 59 8.86 -16.16 18.99
C ASN A 59 9.64 -17.43 18.63
N SER A 60 9.73 -17.78 17.34
CA SER A 60 10.44 -18.99 16.88
C SER A 60 11.93 -18.98 17.19
N LYS A 61 12.52 -17.79 17.32
CA LYS A 61 13.94 -17.59 17.64
C LYS A 61 14.18 -17.24 19.11
N ASN A 62 13.12 -17.14 19.91
CA ASN A 62 13.17 -16.67 21.30
C ASN A 62 13.94 -15.34 21.44
N ALA A 63 13.66 -14.40 20.53
CA ALA A 63 14.37 -13.13 20.40
C ALA A 63 13.50 -11.96 20.89
N ILE A 64 14.12 -10.91 21.42
CA ILE A 64 13.38 -9.75 21.95
C ILE A 64 13.06 -8.71 20.87
N ASN A 65 13.70 -8.82 19.69
CA ASN A 65 13.51 -7.94 18.55
C ASN A 65 13.87 -8.67 17.23
N LEU A 66 13.48 -8.08 16.10
CA LEU A 66 13.69 -8.67 14.77
C LEU A 66 15.16 -8.76 14.33
N ILE A 67 16.04 -7.89 14.84
CA ILE A 67 17.48 -7.97 14.55
C ILE A 67 18.06 -9.21 15.21
N GLU A 68 17.75 -9.43 16.49
CA GLU A 68 18.13 -10.63 17.24
C GLU A 68 17.47 -11.89 16.66
N ALA A 69 16.24 -11.77 16.14
CA ALA A 69 15.57 -12.84 15.42
C ALA A 69 16.22 -13.17 14.04
N GLY A 70 17.31 -12.50 13.68
CA GLY A 70 18.15 -12.82 12.54
C GLY A 70 17.90 -11.97 11.29
N ILE A 71 17.03 -10.96 11.33
CA ILE A 71 16.83 -10.03 10.21
C ILE A 71 17.92 -8.95 10.23
N ASN A 72 19.12 -9.32 9.82
CA ASN A 72 20.33 -8.48 9.91
C ASN A 72 21.04 -8.22 8.57
N SER A 73 20.41 -8.60 7.46
CA SER A 73 20.97 -8.43 6.12
C SER A 73 19.85 -8.40 5.07
N GLN A 74 20.19 -7.95 3.86
CA GLN A 74 19.27 -8.02 2.73
C GLN A 74 18.83 -9.46 2.41
N THR A 75 19.74 -10.42 2.57
CA THR A 75 19.43 -11.86 2.40
C THR A 75 18.43 -12.33 3.46
N ALA A 76 18.60 -11.93 4.72
CA ALA A 76 17.66 -12.26 5.77
C ALA A 76 16.28 -11.63 5.55
N ALA A 77 16.22 -10.38 5.09
CA ALA A 77 14.96 -9.72 4.73
C ALA A 77 14.24 -10.42 3.56
N ASN A 78 15.00 -10.93 2.58
CA ASN A 78 14.45 -11.76 1.50
C ASN A 78 13.93 -13.11 2.00
N ASN A 79 14.65 -13.77 2.92
CA ASN A 79 14.22 -15.03 3.51
C ASN A 79 12.96 -14.84 4.37
N PHE A 80 12.87 -13.76 5.14
CA PHE A 80 11.65 -13.42 5.89
C PHE A 80 10.40 -13.43 5.00
N ILE A 81 10.46 -12.86 3.79
CA ILE A 81 9.31 -12.91 2.86
C ILE A 81 9.05 -14.33 2.35
N LYS A 82 10.07 -15.06 1.93
CA LYS A 82 9.89 -16.41 1.36
C LYS A 82 9.40 -17.43 2.39
N ASP A 83 9.82 -17.29 3.65
CA ASP A 83 9.51 -18.26 4.71
C ASP A 83 8.11 -18.03 5.29
N ASN A 84 7.61 -16.79 5.26
CA ASN A 84 6.34 -16.42 5.87
C ASN A 84 5.19 -16.20 4.87
N PHE A 85 5.49 -16.02 3.58
CA PHE A 85 4.48 -15.74 2.57
C PHE A 85 4.51 -16.74 1.43
N LYS A 86 3.32 -17.01 0.88
CA LYS A 86 3.18 -17.79 -0.36
C LYS A 86 3.56 -16.91 -1.55
N VAL A 87 4.81 -17.01 -1.98
CA VAL A 87 5.33 -16.32 -3.17
C VAL A 87 4.93 -17.10 -4.42
N VAL A 88 4.29 -16.44 -5.38
CA VAL A 88 3.91 -17.00 -6.68
C VAL A 88 4.82 -16.53 -7.81
N GLN A 89 5.57 -15.45 -7.60
CA GLN A 89 6.55 -14.96 -8.56
C GLN A 89 7.70 -14.24 -7.87
N THR A 90 8.92 -14.43 -8.37
CA THR A 90 10.12 -13.74 -7.89
C THR A 90 10.75 -12.96 -9.04
N CYS A 91 11.03 -11.68 -8.79
CA CYS A 91 11.71 -10.79 -9.72
C CYS A 91 13.05 -10.37 -9.12
N THR A 92 14.10 -11.11 -9.48
CA THR A 92 15.45 -10.92 -8.92
C THR A 92 16.05 -9.59 -9.36
N ASN A 93 16.31 -8.69 -8.41
CA ASN A 93 16.91 -7.37 -8.62
C ASN A 93 16.30 -6.63 -9.82
N THR A 94 14.99 -6.71 -9.93
CA THR A 94 14.20 -6.07 -10.97
C THR A 94 12.79 -5.80 -10.47
N LEU A 95 12.16 -4.80 -11.07
CA LEU A 95 10.78 -4.44 -10.81
C LEU A 95 9.84 -5.25 -11.69
N THR A 96 10.14 -5.33 -12.98
CA THR A 96 9.28 -6.01 -13.95
C THR A 96 9.52 -7.52 -13.93
N PRO A 97 8.46 -8.36 -13.96
CA PRO A 97 7.04 -8.01 -14.07
C PRO A 97 6.28 -7.82 -12.74
N CYS A 98 6.94 -7.88 -11.59
CA CYS A 98 6.29 -7.83 -10.27
C CYS A 98 5.63 -6.48 -9.96
N PHE A 99 6.28 -5.37 -10.33
CA PHE A 99 5.83 -3.99 -10.14
C PHE A 99 5.67 -3.31 -11.51
N ALA A 100 4.86 -2.25 -11.56
CA ALA A 100 4.80 -1.37 -12.73
C ALA A 100 6.15 -0.70 -13.02
N ALA A 101 6.36 -0.33 -14.29
CA ALA A 101 7.58 0.34 -14.73
C ALA A 101 7.71 1.77 -14.18
N SER A 102 6.60 2.42 -13.84
CA SER A 102 6.57 3.77 -13.31
C SER A 102 5.35 4.01 -12.42
N TYR A 103 5.52 4.93 -11.46
CA TYR A 103 4.48 5.36 -10.54
C TYR A 103 4.39 6.88 -10.50
N LYS A 104 3.23 7.38 -10.07
CA LYS A 104 3.00 8.80 -9.82
C LYS A 104 2.79 9.06 -8.33
N MET A 105 3.17 10.25 -7.89
CA MET A 105 2.78 10.80 -6.59
C MET A 105 1.31 11.26 -6.66
N LEU A 106 0.68 11.48 -5.50
CA LEU A 106 -0.68 12.05 -5.43
C LEU A 106 -0.79 13.43 -6.11
N SER A 107 0.30 14.20 -6.09
CA SER A 107 0.42 15.48 -6.80
C SER A 107 0.47 15.34 -8.33
N GLY A 108 0.56 14.12 -8.86
CA GLY A 108 0.68 13.82 -10.28
C GLY A 108 2.11 13.77 -10.82
N SER A 109 3.11 14.20 -10.03
CA SER A 109 4.52 14.12 -10.43
C SER A 109 4.99 12.66 -10.52
N ALA A 110 5.97 12.37 -11.38
CA ALA A 110 6.58 11.04 -11.44
C ALA A 110 7.33 10.71 -10.14
N LEU A 111 7.27 9.45 -9.70
CA LEU A 111 8.11 8.93 -8.63
C LEU A 111 9.53 8.68 -9.15
N SER A 112 10.55 9.25 -8.50
CA SER A 112 11.96 9.12 -8.92
C SER A 112 12.81 8.18 -8.05
N GLY A 113 12.34 7.79 -6.86
CA GLY A 113 13.07 6.97 -5.87
C GLY A 113 12.71 5.48 -5.84
N HIS A 114 12.34 4.88 -6.97
CA HIS A 114 11.92 3.48 -7.09
C HIS A 114 12.94 2.67 -7.91
N GLY A 115 14.15 2.49 -7.37
CA GLY A 115 15.23 1.75 -8.04
C GLY A 115 15.01 0.24 -8.08
N ALA A 116 15.64 -0.45 -9.03
CA ALA A 116 15.52 -1.89 -9.26
C ALA A 116 16.56 -2.75 -8.49
N ASP A 117 17.19 -2.21 -7.45
CA ASP A 117 18.37 -2.82 -6.82
C ASP A 117 18.08 -3.98 -5.84
N LYS A 118 16.80 -4.27 -5.57
CA LYS A 118 16.34 -5.32 -4.65
C LYS A 118 15.43 -6.33 -5.35
N THR A 119 15.41 -7.54 -4.82
CA THR A 119 14.50 -8.60 -5.29
C THR A 119 13.06 -8.32 -4.84
N SER A 120 12.14 -8.45 -5.79
CA SER A 120 10.71 -8.26 -5.60
C SER A 120 9.98 -9.60 -5.64
N TYR A 121 8.83 -9.70 -4.98
CA TYR A 121 8.04 -10.91 -4.90
C TYR A 121 6.56 -10.59 -5.14
N VAL A 122 5.85 -11.43 -5.87
CA VAL A 122 4.38 -11.39 -5.93
C VAL A 122 3.85 -12.46 -5.01
N LEU A 123 2.94 -12.06 -4.13
CA LEU A 123 2.26 -12.93 -3.18
C LEU A 123 1.05 -13.59 -3.83
N ALA A 124 0.61 -14.72 -3.29
CA ALA A 124 -0.63 -15.38 -3.74
C ALA A 124 -1.89 -14.50 -3.60
N SER A 125 -1.82 -13.44 -2.78
CA SER A 125 -2.87 -12.42 -2.67
C SER A 125 -2.94 -11.45 -3.86
N GLY A 126 -1.97 -11.52 -4.79
CA GLY A 126 -1.83 -10.61 -5.92
C GLY A 126 -1.04 -9.33 -5.63
N ALA A 127 -0.70 -9.07 -4.36
CA ALA A 127 0.16 -7.96 -3.98
C ALA A 127 1.63 -8.26 -4.32
N ALA A 128 2.35 -7.25 -4.80
CA ALA A 128 3.78 -7.28 -4.96
C ALA A 128 4.47 -6.62 -3.75
N VAL A 129 5.51 -7.25 -3.24
CA VAL A 129 6.28 -6.78 -2.09
C VAL A 129 7.77 -6.79 -2.41
N ARG A 130 8.49 -5.79 -1.91
CA ARG A 130 9.95 -5.66 -2.08
C ARG A 130 10.59 -5.28 -0.75
N PRO A 131 11.18 -6.24 -0.01
CA PRO A 131 11.82 -5.96 1.26
C PRO A 131 13.20 -5.32 1.02
N GLY A 132 13.46 -4.18 1.65
CA GLY A 132 14.79 -3.56 1.71
C GLY A 132 15.31 -3.52 3.14
N TYR A 133 16.50 -4.07 3.38
CA TYR A 133 17.15 -3.99 4.69
C TYR A 133 17.92 -2.67 4.84
N TYR A 134 17.54 -1.84 5.82
CA TYR A 134 18.10 -0.49 6.01
C TYR A 134 18.38 -0.11 7.48
N TYR A 135 18.47 -1.09 8.37
CA TYR A 135 18.67 -0.82 9.80
C TYR A 135 19.96 -0.04 10.10
N GLY A 136 19.84 1.01 10.92
CA GLY A 136 20.98 1.67 11.59
C GLY A 136 21.71 2.75 10.79
N THR A 137 21.44 2.95 9.50
CA THR A 137 22.14 3.96 8.68
C THR A 137 21.29 5.19 8.38
N THR A 138 20.01 5.01 8.06
CA THR A 138 19.16 6.13 7.60
C THR A 138 17.71 6.02 8.04
N TYR A 139 17.33 4.87 8.62
CA TYR A 139 15.99 4.57 9.09
C TYR A 139 16.04 3.87 10.45
N GLY A 140 14.98 4.01 11.24
CA GLY A 140 14.78 3.24 12.47
C GLY A 140 14.15 1.86 12.25
N SER A 141 13.58 1.63 11.07
CA SER A 141 13.04 0.34 10.64
C SER A 141 14.15 -0.65 10.28
N VAL A 142 13.86 -1.94 10.49
CA VAL A 142 14.70 -3.05 10.06
C VAL A 142 14.50 -3.32 8.56
N ILE A 143 13.24 -3.46 8.15
CA ILE A 143 12.85 -3.65 6.75
C ILE A 143 11.99 -2.46 6.32
N ASN A 144 12.37 -1.81 5.23
CA ASN A 144 11.45 -0.97 4.46
C ASN A 144 10.79 -1.86 3.41
N LEU A 145 9.52 -2.16 3.62
CA LEU A 145 8.73 -3.01 2.77
C LEU A 145 7.94 -2.12 1.81
N LEU A 146 8.37 -2.11 0.56
CA LEU A 146 7.57 -1.51 -0.49
C LEU A 146 6.48 -2.50 -0.90
N ILE A 147 5.24 -2.07 -0.88
CA ILE A 147 4.04 -2.86 -1.11
C ILE A 147 3.26 -2.20 -2.23
N ASP A 148 3.03 -2.96 -3.29
CA ASP A 148 2.03 -2.66 -4.31
C ASP A 148 0.90 -3.68 -4.15
N ILE A 149 -0.29 -3.21 -3.80
CA ILE A 149 -1.41 -4.08 -3.42
C ILE A 149 -2.08 -4.80 -4.59
N ASN A 150 -1.94 -4.30 -5.82
CA ASN A 150 -2.56 -4.85 -7.02
C ASN A 150 -1.54 -5.17 -8.13
N GLY A 151 -0.24 -5.02 -7.83
CA GLY A 151 0.85 -5.28 -8.75
C GLY A 151 0.86 -4.26 -9.90
N PRO A 152 1.39 -4.59 -11.09
CA PRO A 152 1.56 -3.61 -12.16
C PRO A 152 0.25 -3.02 -12.74
N LYS A 153 -0.91 -3.46 -12.24
CA LYS A 153 -2.22 -2.98 -12.63
C LYS A 153 -2.39 -1.55 -12.12
N GLY A 154 -2.90 -0.68 -12.98
CA GLY A 154 -3.13 0.71 -12.61
C GLY A 154 -4.04 0.87 -11.36
N PRO A 155 -4.00 2.03 -10.71
CA PRO A 155 -3.49 3.30 -11.26
C PRO A 155 -1.98 3.55 -11.15
N ASN A 156 -1.21 2.76 -10.40
CA ASN A 156 0.22 2.93 -10.11
C ASN A 156 0.51 4.31 -9.48
N ILE A 157 -0.12 4.58 -8.35
CA ILE A 157 -0.03 5.85 -7.61
C ILE A 157 0.37 5.58 -6.14
N VAL A 158 1.41 6.28 -5.70
CA VAL A 158 1.83 6.32 -4.29
C VAL A 158 0.65 6.78 -3.42
N GLY A 159 0.32 6.00 -2.39
CA GLY A 159 -0.83 6.28 -1.53
C GLY A 159 -2.17 5.79 -2.08
N ARG A 160 -2.21 5.17 -3.26
CA ARG A 160 -3.39 4.46 -3.78
C ARG A 160 -3.16 2.97 -3.76
N ASP A 161 -2.12 2.54 -4.47
CA ASP A 161 -1.75 1.14 -4.61
C ASP A 161 -0.31 0.86 -4.14
N LEU A 162 0.59 1.84 -4.27
CA LEU A 162 1.96 1.75 -3.80
C LEU A 162 2.16 2.42 -2.43
N PHE A 163 2.71 1.66 -1.49
CA PHE A 163 3.02 2.10 -0.12
C PHE A 163 4.41 1.64 0.29
N ASN A 164 5.09 2.40 1.13
CA ASN A 164 6.33 1.96 1.78
C ASN A 164 6.09 1.92 3.28
N VAL A 165 6.35 0.77 3.89
CA VAL A 165 6.05 0.50 5.30
C VAL A 165 7.31 0.05 6.00
N GLY A 166 7.59 0.63 7.16
CA GLY A 166 8.72 0.25 8.00
C GLY A 166 8.32 -0.85 8.96
N LEU A 167 9.02 -1.98 8.92
CA LEU A 167 8.98 -2.99 9.97
C LEU A 167 10.09 -2.68 10.98
N TYR A 168 9.71 -2.27 12.19
CA TYR A 168 10.61 -1.81 13.23
C TYR A 168 11.15 -2.95 14.10
N PRO A 169 12.27 -2.73 14.84
CA PRO A 169 12.91 -3.80 15.63
C PRO A 169 11.96 -4.50 16.61
N ASN A 170 11.02 -3.76 17.21
CA ASN A 170 9.99 -4.29 18.10
C ASN A 170 8.90 -5.11 17.40
N GLY A 171 9.00 -5.33 16.09
CA GLY A 171 8.03 -6.09 15.30
C GLY A 171 6.80 -5.29 14.89
N MET A 172 6.75 -3.97 15.13
CA MET A 172 5.64 -3.13 14.69
C MET A 172 5.86 -2.61 13.27
N LEU A 173 4.78 -2.54 12.49
CA LEU A 173 4.74 -1.80 11.24
C LEU A 173 4.28 -0.36 11.44
N ASP A 174 5.02 0.59 10.88
CA ASP A 174 4.70 2.01 10.92
C ASP A 174 5.26 2.76 9.69
N GLU A 175 4.98 4.06 9.60
CA GLU A 175 5.51 4.95 8.56
C GLU A 175 7.02 5.16 8.68
N ILE A 176 7.68 5.50 7.57
CA ILE A 176 9.12 5.76 7.53
C ILE A 176 9.43 7.18 7.03
N GLU A 177 10.59 7.71 7.41
CA GLU A 177 11.14 8.94 6.83
C GLU A 177 12.63 8.76 6.56
N TYR A 178 13.06 9.01 5.32
CA TYR A 178 14.48 9.01 4.97
C TYR A 178 15.21 10.11 5.73
N GLY A 179 16.29 9.75 6.44
CA GLY A 179 17.15 10.69 7.14
C GLY A 179 16.64 11.07 8.53
N THR A 180 15.55 10.46 9.01
CA THR A 180 15.06 10.62 10.38
C THR A 180 14.79 9.26 11.02
N VAL A 181 15.45 8.98 12.14
CA VAL A 181 15.35 7.69 12.84
C VAL A 181 14.25 7.78 13.90
N TYR A 182 13.10 7.18 13.60
CA TYR A 182 12.01 7.01 14.55
C TYR A 182 12.10 5.68 15.29
N SER A 183 11.38 5.57 16.41
CA SER A 183 11.04 4.29 17.04
C SER A 183 9.53 4.09 16.93
N ALA A 184 9.09 2.89 16.58
CA ALA A 184 7.66 2.58 16.55
C ALA A 184 7.12 2.29 17.95
N PRO A 185 5.85 2.62 18.25
CA PRO A 185 4.92 3.29 17.33
C PRO A 185 5.22 4.80 17.22
N LEU A 186 5.09 5.33 16.01
CA LEU A 186 5.13 6.77 15.77
C LEU A 186 3.88 7.44 16.35
N THR A 187 4.01 8.71 16.74
CA THR A 187 2.85 9.51 17.17
C THR A 187 2.02 9.95 15.96
N LYS A 188 0.76 10.37 16.22
CA LYS A 188 -0.11 10.87 15.16
C LYS A 188 0.50 12.08 14.46
N GLU A 189 1.08 12.99 15.24
CA GLU A 189 1.70 14.23 14.75
C GLU A 189 2.93 13.95 13.89
N GLN A 190 3.71 12.93 14.23
CA GLN A 190 4.85 12.50 13.40
C GLN A 190 4.37 12.01 12.04
N ARG A 191 3.38 11.11 12.01
CA ARG A 191 2.81 10.57 10.76
C ARG A 191 2.18 11.66 9.89
N ASP A 192 1.38 12.57 10.49
CA ASP A 192 0.74 13.67 9.76
C ASP A 192 1.77 14.68 9.24
N GLY A 193 2.84 14.91 10.00
CA GLY A 193 3.98 15.71 9.57
C GLY A 193 4.69 15.10 8.35
N ILE A 194 4.94 13.79 8.35
CA ILE A 194 5.55 13.08 7.22
C ILE A 194 4.61 13.12 6.00
N TYR A 195 3.31 12.87 6.19
CA TYR A 195 2.31 12.99 5.13
C TYR A 195 2.37 14.36 4.45
N THR A 196 2.34 15.43 5.24
CA THR A 196 2.36 16.81 4.73
C THR A 196 3.64 17.12 3.95
N ARG A 197 4.79 16.63 4.40
CA ARG A 197 6.10 16.93 3.79
C ARG A 197 6.49 16.01 2.64
N LYS A 198 5.91 14.80 2.53
CA LYS A 198 6.39 13.74 1.61
C LYS A 198 5.32 13.20 0.68
N CYS A 199 4.09 12.99 1.17
CA CYS A 199 3.01 12.38 0.41
C CYS A 199 2.18 13.42 -0.36
N ASN A 200 1.83 14.53 0.31
CA ASN A 200 0.93 15.57 -0.21
C ASN A 200 1.64 16.68 -1.02
N VAL A 201 2.89 16.44 -1.44
CA VAL A 201 3.69 17.41 -2.20
C VAL A 201 4.34 16.74 -3.40
N ALA A 202 4.91 17.53 -4.32
CA ALA A 202 5.84 17.01 -5.32
C ALA A 202 7.08 16.46 -4.61
N GLY A 203 7.46 15.22 -4.89
CA GLY A 203 8.51 14.53 -4.13
C GLY A 203 9.01 13.26 -4.78
N SER A 204 10.13 12.75 -4.26
CA SER A 204 10.91 11.67 -4.87
C SER A 204 10.73 10.30 -4.21
N ALA A 205 10.02 10.18 -3.09
CA ALA A 205 9.93 8.94 -2.32
C ALA A 205 8.50 8.61 -1.92
N ALA A 206 8.16 7.32 -1.96
CA ALA A 206 6.85 6.80 -1.55
C ALA A 206 6.74 6.76 -0.02
N MET A 207 6.55 7.92 0.64
CA MET A 207 6.50 8.03 2.10
C MET A 207 5.37 8.94 2.56
N GLY A 208 4.85 8.70 3.77
CA GLY A 208 3.86 9.53 4.46
C GLY A 208 2.41 9.15 4.21
N CYS A 209 2.10 8.52 3.06
CA CYS A 209 0.73 8.16 2.72
C CYS A 209 0.20 7.01 3.58
N PHE A 210 1.08 6.11 4.03
CA PHE A 210 0.71 4.97 4.87
C PHE A 210 0.38 5.42 6.30
N GLY A 211 1.24 6.27 6.89
CA GLY A 211 1.03 6.86 8.20
C GLY A 211 -0.30 7.62 8.30
N LYS A 212 -0.70 8.31 7.22
CA LYS A 212 -2.02 8.97 7.17
C LYS A 212 -3.18 7.98 7.24
N ILE A 213 -3.10 6.85 6.53
CA ILE A 213 -4.12 5.79 6.58
C ILE A 213 -4.21 5.20 8.00
N LEU A 214 -3.07 5.00 8.67
CA LEU A 214 -3.06 4.52 10.07
C LEU A 214 -3.76 5.52 11.00
N ASN A 215 -3.49 6.83 10.85
CA ASN A 215 -4.14 7.87 11.65
C ASN A 215 -5.64 7.99 11.38
N ASP A 216 -6.06 7.75 10.14
CA ASP A 216 -7.45 7.83 9.68
C ASP A 216 -8.24 6.54 9.90
N GLY A 217 -7.69 5.58 10.65
CA GLY A 217 -8.42 4.36 11.00
C GLY A 217 -8.66 3.41 9.83
N TRP A 218 -7.69 3.28 8.93
CA TRP A 218 -7.80 2.48 7.70
C TRP A 218 -8.83 3.02 6.71
N GLU A 219 -8.87 4.34 6.58
CA GLU A 219 -9.60 5.05 5.53
C GLU A 219 -8.64 5.87 4.66
N MET A 220 -8.91 5.90 3.35
CA MET A 220 -8.13 6.67 2.38
C MET A 220 -8.89 7.96 2.03
N ASN A 221 -8.69 8.99 2.86
CA ASN A 221 -9.42 10.26 2.79
C ASN A 221 -8.72 11.36 1.95
N TYR A 222 -7.70 10.99 1.18
CA TYR A 222 -6.95 11.86 0.27
C TYR A 222 -7.06 11.41 -1.19
#